data_AF-A0A927L5A9-F1
#
_entry.id   AF-A0A927L5A9-F1
#
_cell.length_a   1.000
_cell.length_b   1.000
_cell.length_c   1.000
_cell.angle_alpha   90.00
_cell.angle_beta   90.00
_cell.angle_gamma   90.00
#
_symmetry.space_group_name_H-M   'P 1'
#
loop_
_entity.id
_entity.type
_entity.pdbx_description
1 polymer ?
#
loop_
_entity_poly.entity_id
_entity_poly.type
_entity_poly.pdbx_seq_one_letter_code
_entity_poly.pdbx_strand_id
1 'polypeptide(L)'
;MSGIDYAARFEGLSSDTLFELEYGPEGPGDYDNSDPDQASDYVEQLLVVLSDWRQRLLDGSRTDADDYRRCLDSVREAWLQYSFRTLNGPALPYPFDLPARVAS
;
A
#
# COMPACT_ATOMS: atom_id res chain seq x y z
N MET A 1 19.42 -12.93 -16.72
CA MET A 1 17.97 -12.64 -16.60
C MET A 1 17.85 -11.44 -15.69
N SER A 2 17.33 -10.32 -16.18
CA SER A 2 16.96 -9.22 -15.29
C SER A 2 15.76 -9.70 -14.49
N GLY A 3 15.97 -10.07 -13.24
CA GLY A 3 14.87 -10.42 -12.35
C GLY A 3 13.94 -9.22 -12.22
N ILE A 4 12.63 -9.45 -12.19
CA ILE A 4 11.70 -8.41 -11.75
C ILE A 4 12.13 -8.02 -10.33
N ASP A 5 12.39 -6.74 -10.12
CA ASP A 5 12.56 -6.21 -8.78
C ASP A 5 11.17 -6.01 -8.20
N TYR A 6 10.78 -6.94 -7.33
CA TYR A 6 9.46 -6.90 -6.70
C TYR A 6 9.38 -5.78 -5.67
N ALA A 7 10.47 -5.50 -4.94
CA ALA A 7 10.48 -4.48 -3.91
C ALA A 7 10.33 -3.07 -4.52
N ALA A 8 10.94 -2.84 -5.69
CA ALA A 8 10.82 -1.58 -6.43
C ALA A 8 9.35 -1.21 -6.76
N ARG A 9 8.42 -2.19 -6.81
CA ARG A 9 6.98 -1.92 -7.04
C ARG A 9 6.28 -1.23 -5.87
N PHE A 10 6.89 -1.24 -4.70
CA PHE A 10 6.35 -0.66 -3.47
C PHE A 10 7.02 0.67 -3.11
N GLU A 11 8.00 1.12 -3.88
CA GLU A 11 8.66 2.40 -3.67
C GLU A 11 7.64 3.55 -3.74
N GLY A 12 7.66 4.43 -2.74
CA GLY A 12 6.74 5.57 -2.67
C GLY A 12 5.29 5.20 -2.29
N LEU A 13 4.99 3.95 -1.95
CA LEU A 13 3.67 3.58 -1.43
C LEU A 13 3.45 4.20 -0.05
N SER A 14 2.42 5.02 0.07
CA SER A 14 1.99 5.65 1.32
C SER A 14 0.50 5.95 1.27
N SER A 15 -0.10 6.27 2.41
CA SER A 15 -1.50 6.74 2.44
C SER A 15 -1.71 8.07 1.73
N ASP A 16 -0.69 8.94 1.69
CA ASP A 16 -0.71 10.18 0.89
C ASP A 16 -0.75 9.86 -0.61
N THR A 17 0.05 8.90 -1.06
CA THR A 17 0.06 8.45 -2.47
C THR A 17 -1.30 7.90 -2.88
N LEU A 18 -1.93 7.08 -2.03
CA LEU A 18 -3.27 6.54 -2.30
C LEU A 18 -4.34 7.64 -2.32
N PHE A 19 -4.23 8.60 -1.41
CA PHE A 19 -5.14 9.75 -1.35
C PHE A 19 -5.00 10.67 -2.57
N GLU A 20 -3.77 10.94 -3.01
CA GLU A 20 -3.48 11.73 -4.20
C GLU A 20 -3.96 11.03 -5.48
N LEU A 21 -3.89 9.69 -5.55
CA LEU A 21 -4.48 8.93 -6.66
C LEU A 21 -6.01 9.09 -6.74
N GLU A 22 -6.72 9.05 -5.61
CA GLU A 22 -8.19 9.12 -5.56
C GLU A 22 -8.76 10.54 -5.56
N TYR A 23 -8.01 11.55 -5.13
CA TYR A 23 -8.52 12.93 -5.01
C TYR A 23 -7.66 14.00 -5.68
N GLY A 24 -6.50 13.61 -6.21
CA GLY A 24 -5.50 14.57 -6.71
C GLY A 24 -4.76 15.32 -5.58
N PRO A 25 -3.79 16.16 -5.94
CA PRO A 25 -2.92 16.86 -4.98
C PRO A 25 -3.67 17.90 -4.14
N GLU A 26 -4.81 18.39 -4.63
CA GLU A 26 -5.66 19.38 -3.95
C GLU A 26 -6.63 18.72 -2.96
N GLY A 27 -6.71 17.39 -2.95
CA GLY A 27 -7.64 16.64 -2.10
C GLY A 27 -9.10 16.72 -2.55
N PRO A 28 -10.06 16.30 -1.70
CA PRO A 28 -11.47 16.18 -2.05
C PRO A 28 -12.12 17.56 -2.20
N GLY A 29 -11.94 18.19 -3.36
CA GLY A 29 -12.68 19.35 -3.84
C GLY A 29 -13.71 18.95 -4.91
N ASP A 30 -14.36 19.94 -5.52
CA ASP A 30 -15.27 19.79 -6.68
C ASP A 30 -14.55 19.33 -7.98
N TYR A 31 -13.42 18.64 -7.83
CA TYR A 31 -12.68 18.07 -8.95
C TYR A 31 -13.34 16.78 -9.39
N ASP A 32 -13.73 16.77 -10.66
CA ASP A 32 -14.09 15.59 -11.44
C ASP A 32 -12.86 14.66 -11.49
N ASN A 33 -12.63 13.89 -10.43
CA ASN A 33 -11.69 12.80 -10.53
C ASN A 33 -12.37 11.71 -11.36
N SER A 34 -11.85 11.49 -12.56
CA SER A 34 -12.47 10.65 -13.58
C SER A 34 -12.58 9.18 -13.18
N ASP A 35 -11.95 8.78 -12.06
CA ASP A 35 -12.01 7.43 -11.53
C ASP A 35 -11.80 7.40 -10.00
N PRO A 36 -12.87 7.24 -9.21
CA PRO A 36 -12.81 7.14 -7.74
C PRO A 36 -12.23 5.81 -7.24
N ASP A 37 -11.97 4.84 -8.12
CA ASP A 37 -11.47 3.52 -7.74
C ASP A 37 -9.95 3.38 -7.93
N GLN A 38 -9.26 4.42 -8.41
CA GLN A 38 -7.81 4.41 -8.71
C GLN A 38 -6.92 3.90 -7.56
N ALA A 39 -7.20 4.30 -6.32
CA ALA A 39 -6.43 3.85 -5.17
C ALA A 39 -6.64 2.34 -4.90
N SER A 40 -7.88 1.86 -5.06
CA SER A 40 -8.21 0.43 -4.95
C SER A 40 -7.52 -0.36 -6.04
N ASP A 41 -7.61 0.08 -7.28
CA ASP A 41 -6.97 -0.56 -8.44
C ASP A 41 -5.45 -0.66 -8.28
N TYR A 42 -4.82 0.40 -7.77
CA TYR A 42 -3.38 0.38 -7.50
C TYR A 42 -3.01 -0.67 -6.43
N VAL A 43 -3.78 -0.75 -5.35
CA VAL A 43 -3.56 -1.78 -4.30
C VAL A 43 -3.80 -3.19 -4.84
N GLU A 44 -4.84 -3.40 -5.65
CA GLU A 44 -5.10 -4.71 -6.27
C GLU A 44 -3.93 -5.18 -7.13
N GLN A 45 -3.31 -4.28 -7.91
CA GLN A 45 -2.12 -4.62 -8.68
C GLN A 45 -0.93 -5.03 -7.79
N LEU A 46 -0.74 -4.35 -6.66
CA LEU A 46 0.30 -4.73 -5.68
C LEU A 46 0.01 -6.09 -5.02
N LEU A 47 -1.26 -6.42 -4.77
CA LEU A 47 -1.66 -7.72 -4.25
C LEU A 47 -1.38 -8.86 -5.23
N VAL A 48 -1.51 -8.62 -6.55
CA VAL A 48 -1.11 -9.59 -7.58
C VAL A 48 0.41 -9.85 -7.51
N VAL A 49 1.22 -8.79 -7.36
CA VAL A 49 2.69 -8.90 -7.20
C VAL A 49 3.05 -9.69 -5.94
N LEU A 50 2.42 -9.39 -4.80
CA LEU A 50 2.63 -10.14 -3.55
C LEU A 50 2.20 -11.61 -3.68
N SER A 51 1.11 -11.89 -4.41
CA SER A 51 0.63 -13.25 -4.63
C SER A 51 1.61 -14.08 -5.44
N ASP A 52 2.17 -13.55 -6.52
CA ASP A 52 3.22 -14.22 -7.31
C ASP A 52 4.50 -14.40 -6.48
N TRP A 53 4.93 -13.39 -5.73
CA TRP A 53 6.09 -13.51 -4.84
C TRP A 53 5.89 -14.62 -3.81
N ARG A 54 4.71 -14.70 -3.17
CA ARG A 54 4.40 -15.76 -2.22
C ARG A 54 4.48 -17.15 -2.84
N GLN A 55 3.97 -17.36 -4.05
CA GLN A 55 4.08 -18.65 -4.73
C GLN A 55 5.54 -19.04 -4.95
N ARG A 56 6.37 -18.09 -5.36
CA ARG A 56 7.82 -18.29 -5.58
C ARG A 56 8.61 -18.55 -4.31
N LEU A 57 8.17 -18.02 -3.17
CA LEU A 57 8.73 -18.39 -1.87
C LEU A 57 8.35 -19.82 -1.48
N LEU A 58 7.11 -20.25 -1.79
CA LEU A 58 6.63 -21.59 -1.48
C LEU A 58 7.25 -22.68 -2.37
N ASP A 59 7.51 -22.38 -3.64
CA ASP A 59 8.17 -23.30 -4.57
C ASP A 59 9.71 -23.29 -4.47
N GLY A 60 10.27 -22.37 -3.68
CA GLY A 60 11.71 -22.24 -3.43
C GLY A 60 12.50 -21.54 -4.53
N SER A 61 11.85 -21.00 -5.57
CA SER A 61 12.51 -20.20 -6.60
C SER A 61 12.92 -18.79 -6.11
N ARG A 62 12.44 -18.38 -4.94
CA ARG A 62 12.87 -17.18 -4.19
C ARG A 62 13.12 -17.50 -2.72
N THR A 63 13.98 -16.70 -2.08
CA THR A 63 14.39 -16.88 -0.68
C THR A 63 14.31 -15.60 0.16
N ASP A 64 13.86 -14.50 -0.44
CA ASP A 64 13.81 -13.15 0.14
C ASP A 64 12.51 -12.89 0.92
N ALA A 65 12.22 -13.77 1.88
CA ALA A 65 10.98 -13.72 2.67
C ALA A 65 10.85 -12.47 3.54
N ASP A 66 11.97 -11.87 3.97
CA ASP A 66 11.95 -10.67 4.80
C ASP A 66 11.60 -9.41 3.98
N ASP A 67 12.03 -9.33 2.72
CA ASP A 67 11.60 -8.27 1.80
C ASP A 67 10.12 -8.40 1.47
N TYR A 68 9.63 -9.63 1.23
CA TYR A 68 8.20 -9.90 1.04
C TYR A 68 7.37 -9.43 2.25
N ARG A 69 7.79 -9.76 3.48
CA ARG A 69 7.11 -9.33 4.71
C ARG A 69 7.07 -7.81 4.83
N ARG A 70 8.19 -7.14 4.55
CA ARG A 70 8.28 -5.67 4.56
C ARG A 70 7.29 -5.05 3.58
N CYS A 71 7.24 -5.53 2.34
CA CYS A 71 6.33 -5.01 1.32
C CYS A 71 4.86 -5.26 1.67
N LEU A 72 4.54 -6.45 2.21
CA LEU A 72 3.19 -6.77 2.68
C LEU A 72 2.76 -5.85 3.84
N ASP A 73 3.64 -5.62 4.82
CA ASP A 73 3.38 -4.70 5.92
C ASP A 73 3.17 -3.26 5.39
N SER A 74 3.96 -2.81 4.39
CA SER A 74 3.78 -1.48 3.76
C SER A 74 2.41 -1.31 3.07
N VAL A 75 1.95 -2.31 2.30
CA VAL A 75 0.61 -2.26 1.68
C VAL A 75 -0.47 -2.17 2.75
N ARG A 76 -0.36 -3.01 3.78
CA ARG A 76 -1.31 -3.04 4.89
C ARG A 76 -1.38 -1.68 5.60
N GLU A 77 -0.24 -1.09 5.92
CA GLU A 77 -0.18 0.20 6.63
C GLU A 77 -0.73 1.35 5.78
N ALA A 78 -0.30 1.45 4.52
CA ALA A 78 -0.77 2.47 3.60
C ALA A 78 -2.30 2.39 3.40
N TRP A 79 -2.81 1.19 3.13
CA TRP A 79 -4.25 0.97 2.91
C TRP A 79 -5.07 1.28 4.17
N LEU A 80 -4.64 0.81 5.34
CA LEU A 80 -5.35 1.11 6.60
C LEU A 80 -5.42 2.61 6.87
N GLN A 81 -4.29 3.31 6.78
CA GLN A 81 -4.25 4.76 7.01
C GLN A 81 -5.11 5.52 6.00
N TYR A 82 -5.06 5.13 4.73
CA TYR A 82 -5.89 5.71 3.68
C TYR A 82 -7.40 5.47 3.94
N SER A 83 -7.81 4.24 4.25
CA SER A 83 -9.23 3.93 4.56
C SER A 83 -9.74 4.61 5.82
N PHE A 84 -8.86 4.99 6.76
CA PHE A 84 -9.26 5.78 7.93
C PHE A 84 -9.37 7.29 7.64
N ARG A 85 -8.86 7.78 6.50
CA ARG A 85 -9.01 9.19 6.10
C ARG A 85 -10.38 9.51 5.50
N THR A 86 -11.05 8.52 4.91
CA THR A 86 -12.30 8.71 4.16
C THR A 86 -13.55 8.34 4.98
N LEU A 87 -14.43 9.34 5.17
CA LEU A 87 -15.83 9.28 5.64
C LEU A 87 -16.15 8.41 6.87
N ASN A 88 -16.22 9.06 8.04
CA ASN A 88 -16.72 8.53 9.34
C ASN A 88 -15.81 7.56 10.12
N GLY A 89 -14.54 7.42 9.74
CA GLY A 89 -13.54 6.86 10.64
C GLY A 89 -13.35 7.75 11.88
N PRO A 90 -13.01 7.20 13.07
CA PRO A 90 -12.62 8.03 14.20
C PRO A 90 -11.51 8.97 13.73
N ALA A 91 -11.65 10.27 14.01
CA ALA A 91 -10.62 11.26 13.69
C ALA A 91 -9.33 10.90 14.42
N LEU A 92 -8.45 10.15 13.75
CA LEU A 92 -7.15 9.82 14.29
C LEU A 92 -6.31 11.10 14.21
N PRO A 93 -5.76 11.60 15.34
CA PRO A 93 -5.00 12.83 15.35
C PRO A 93 -3.79 12.67 14.46
N TYR A 94 -3.61 13.56 13.49
CA TYR A 94 -2.39 13.60 12.69
C TYR A 94 -1.22 14.15 13.53
N PRO A 95 -0.05 13.50 13.54
CA PRO A 95 0.26 12.17 13.00
C PRO A 95 -0.24 11.06 13.93
N PHE A 96 -0.98 10.09 13.38
CA PHE A 96 -1.38 8.90 14.13
C PHE A 96 -0.37 7.80 13.85
N ASP A 97 0.61 7.68 14.74
CA ASP A 97 1.49 6.53 14.75
C ASP A 97 0.68 5.32 15.22
N LEU A 98 0.51 4.34 14.34
CA LEU A 98 0.15 2.99 14.77
C LEU A 98 1.21 2.54 15.78
N PRO A 99 0.83 1.89 16.90
CA PRO A 99 1.80 1.45 17.89
C PRO A 99 2.87 0.61 17.20
N ALA A 100 4.10 1.14 17.16
CA ALA A 100 5.26 0.41 16.69
C ALA A 100 5.25 -0.96 17.38
N ARG A 101 5.33 -2.04 16.58
CA ARG A 101 5.44 -3.41 17.11
C ARG A 101 6.44 -3.35 18.26
N VAL A 102 5.99 -3.70 19.47
CA VAL A 102 6.89 -3.90 20.61
C VAL A 102 7.86 -4.98 20.16
N ALA A 103 9.09 -4.58 19.85
CA ALA A 103 10.18 -5.50 19.60
C ALA A 103 10.29 -6.38 20.85
N SER A 104 10.04 -7.68 20.67
CA SER A 104 10.27 -8.70 21.69
C SER A 104 11.76 -8.90 21.88
#